data_AF-A0A413SKQ0-F1
#
_entry.id   AF-A0A413SKQ0-F1
#
_cell.length_a   1.000
_cell.length_b   1.000
_cell.length_c   1.000
_cell.angle_alpha   90.00
_cell.angle_beta   90.00
_cell.angle_gamma   90.00
#
_symmetry.space_group_name_H-M   'P 1'
#
loop_
_entity.id
_entity.type
_entity.pdbx_description
1 polymer ?
#
loop_
_entity_poly.entity_id
_entity_poly.type
_entity_poly.pdbx_seq_one_letter_code
_entity_poly.pdbx_strand_id
1 'polypeptide(L)'
;MRMGEREGYEVLRLIEHNQKCYISSDYVEGKSLIQWLKYHPNLTKKQLFLWIRDLADQLECIHKCRGNPCYQYVNPYSVIVTEDMTLHFLDMSVESNEKMLVQMNRRSVRENFLPPEVNYYQAASIELDIYGLGRTIQYLLSVTDPIPELTRRETVKFQKIISRCLDGHSKRAFKQMSEIQKEIPNVTEKKSKDRRIWTKKRTVMAMISICVFVAAVSVRVIQKKGDEKNTELKMESSDGLNMSEVSEREAFVEAQRSMGLLYFLELEDYEKSIQAFEDAREDQMSENLAVLVRYVAGIEDKESSNEKKEYANEKKIENIFRKIEEWMPDDSRLDYERCLIRGYAVEESEEHAKAILRIGKKILDEKPEERLVKECTSYMASAAETARDWDMALEMYTDMLEWEEESKKEDIYQKLVKIQGEKGLKDQALEICRKGAEELKDSKQLRILYMRMQCSDSDISREICAQTVKEYLNQIPEIKEETEFQKLAQEYGIVIEGENVWVGR
;
A
#
# COMPACT_ATOMS: atom_id res chain seq x y z
N MET A 1 -21.82 3.21 -14.80
CA MET A 1 -21.87 2.98 -13.34
C MET A 1 -22.30 4.27 -12.66
N ARG A 2 -23.26 4.21 -11.73
CA ARG A 2 -23.86 5.40 -11.10
C ARG A 2 -22.80 6.20 -10.35
N MET A 3 -22.61 7.46 -10.74
CA MET A 3 -21.85 8.44 -9.98
C MET A 3 -22.52 8.62 -8.62
N GLY A 4 -21.80 8.41 -7.51
CA GLY A 4 -22.29 8.82 -6.19
C GLY A 4 -22.63 10.31 -6.21
N GLU A 5 -23.74 10.68 -5.58
CA GLU A 5 -24.24 12.06 -5.47
C GLU A 5 -23.12 13.01 -5.01
N ARG A 6 -23.08 14.22 -5.58
CA ARG A 6 -22.16 15.27 -5.16
C ARG A 6 -22.68 15.82 -3.83
N GLU A 7 -21.88 15.71 -2.78
CA GLU A 7 -22.17 16.30 -1.47
C GLU A 7 -21.62 17.74 -1.47
N GLY A 8 -22.32 18.64 -0.79
CA GLY A 8 -21.82 20.01 -0.59
C GLY A 8 -21.27 20.20 0.81
N TYR A 9 -20.22 20.99 0.90
CA TYR A 9 -19.39 21.17 2.09
C TYR A 9 -19.17 22.65 2.38
N GLU A 10 -19.16 23.00 3.66
CA GLU A 10 -18.69 24.31 4.11
C GLU A 10 -17.15 24.30 4.18
N VAL A 11 -16.52 25.22 3.48
CA VAL A 11 -15.06 25.29 3.32
C VAL A 11 -14.53 26.65 3.73
N LEU A 12 -13.24 26.70 4.05
CA LEU A 12 -12.55 27.95 4.30
C LEU A 12 -12.41 28.74 3.00
N ARG A 13 -12.88 29.97 3.03
CA ARG A 13 -12.60 30.99 2.02
C ARG A 13 -11.57 31.96 2.56
N LEU A 14 -10.43 31.99 1.88
CA LEU A 14 -9.28 32.79 2.23
C LEU A 14 -9.29 34.07 1.41
N ILE A 15 -9.29 35.21 2.10
CA ILE A 15 -9.31 36.55 1.48
C ILE A 15 -8.02 37.26 1.86
N GLU A 16 -7.16 37.49 0.86
CA GLU A 16 -5.94 38.28 1.03
C GLU A 16 -6.17 39.74 0.59
N HIS A 17 -5.94 40.69 1.49
CA HIS A 17 -6.02 42.12 1.20
C HIS A 17 -4.90 42.87 1.93
N ASN A 18 -4.04 43.57 1.18
CA ASN A 18 -2.93 44.36 1.72
C ASN A 18 -2.02 43.59 2.70
N GLN A 19 -1.58 42.38 2.30
CA GLN A 19 -0.74 41.47 3.10
C GLN A 19 -1.40 40.95 4.40
N LYS A 20 -2.70 41.19 4.59
CA LYS A 20 -3.49 40.61 5.68
C LYS A 20 -4.41 39.55 5.11
N CYS A 21 -4.47 38.43 5.81
CA CYS A 21 -5.31 37.29 5.46
C CYS A 21 -6.52 37.26 6.41
N TYR A 22 -7.68 36.95 5.84
CA TYR A 22 -8.95 36.79 6.54
C TYR A 22 -9.57 35.45 6.15
N ILE A 23 -10.17 34.77 7.11
CA ILE A 23 -10.91 33.53 6.91
C ILE A 23 -12.40 33.85 7.04
N SER A 24 -13.18 33.38 6.07
CA SER A 24 -14.64 33.27 6.15
C SER A 24 -15.05 31.86 5.72
N SER A 25 -16.29 31.46 5.96
CA SER A 25 -16.83 30.21 5.42
C SER A 25 -17.45 30.46 4.03
N ASP A 26 -17.37 29.46 3.16
CA ASP A 26 -18.05 29.41 1.86
C ASP A 26 -18.59 28.01 1.62
N TYR A 27 -19.43 27.82 0.60
CA TYR A 27 -20.05 26.54 0.30
C TYR A 27 -19.65 26.05 -1.08
N VAL A 28 -19.16 24.83 -1.17
CA VAL A 28 -18.76 24.20 -2.43
C VAL A 28 -19.32 22.79 -2.57
N GLU A 29 -19.72 22.42 -3.78
CA GLU A 29 -20.04 21.04 -4.12
C GLU A 29 -18.78 20.30 -4.58
N GLY A 30 -18.56 19.09 -4.06
CA GLY A 30 -17.36 18.34 -4.38
C GLY A 30 -17.29 16.96 -3.74
N LYS A 31 -16.07 16.45 -3.60
CA LYS A 31 -15.74 15.22 -2.87
C LYS A 31 -14.49 15.43 -2.05
N SER A 32 -14.34 14.73 -0.93
CA SER A 32 -13.07 14.76 -0.21
C SER A 32 -11.93 14.23 -1.08
N LEU A 33 -10.73 14.77 -0.90
CA LEU A 33 -9.54 14.45 -1.70
C LEU A 33 -9.25 12.96 -1.68
N ILE A 34 -9.40 12.30 -0.52
CA ILE A 34 -9.28 10.85 -0.39
C ILE A 34 -10.30 10.09 -1.25
N GLN A 35 -11.57 10.50 -1.25
CA GLN A 35 -12.61 9.84 -2.03
C GLN A 35 -12.43 10.10 -3.53
N TRP A 36 -11.98 11.30 -3.91
CA TRP A 36 -11.77 11.67 -5.30
C TRP A 36 -10.62 10.84 -5.89
N LEU A 37 -9.49 10.76 -5.19
CA LEU A 37 -8.30 10.03 -5.62
C LEU A 37 -8.52 8.53 -5.74
N LYS A 38 -9.36 7.94 -4.89
CA LYS A 38 -9.76 6.52 -4.97
C LYS A 38 -10.25 6.12 -6.36
N TYR A 39 -10.92 7.02 -7.08
CA TYR A 39 -11.48 6.74 -8.41
C TYR A 39 -10.73 7.44 -9.56
N HIS A 40 -9.76 8.29 -9.25
CA HIS A 40 -9.04 9.10 -10.24
C HIS A 40 -7.53 9.19 -9.92
N PRO A 41 -6.80 8.06 -9.92
CA PRO A 41 -5.36 8.05 -9.61
C PRO A 41 -4.52 8.76 -10.70
N ASN A 42 -5.01 8.77 -11.95
CA ASN A 42 -4.30 9.33 -13.10
C ASN A 42 -4.43 10.86 -13.18
N LEU A 43 -3.67 11.58 -12.36
CA LEU A 43 -3.55 13.05 -12.44
C LEU A 43 -2.54 13.46 -13.51
N THR A 44 -2.71 14.64 -14.10
CA THR A 44 -1.57 15.22 -14.82
C THR A 44 -0.50 15.65 -13.81
N LYS A 45 0.78 15.48 -14.13
CA LYS A 45 1.87 15.97 -13.28
C LYS A 45 1.75 17.47 -12.94
N LYS A 46 1.25 18.24 -13.92
CA LYS A 46 0.94 19.66 -13.73
C LYS A 46 -0.09 19.84 -12.61
N GLN A 47 -1.20 19.09 -12.66
CA GLN A 47 -2.26 19.19 -11.67
C GLN A 47 -1.78 18.80 -10.27
N LEU A 48 -1.02 17.70 -10.16
CA LEU A 48 -0.43 17.27 -8.89
C LEU A 48 0.43 18.37 -8.25
N PHE A 49 1.28 19.04 -9.04
CA PHE A 49 2.12 20.13 -8.54
C PHE A 49 1.32 21.38 -8.18
N LEU A 50 0.23 21.65 -8.91
CA LEU A 50 -0.69 22.74 -8.57
C LEU A 50 -1.38 22.46 -7.25
N TRP A 51 -1.89 21.25 -7.05
CA TRP A 51 -2.53 20.83 -5.80
C TRP A 51 -1.59 20.92 -4.60
N ILE A 52 -0.37 20.38 -4.71
CA ILE A 52 0.61 20.47 -3.61
C ILE A 52 0.95 21.94 -3.28
N ARG A 53 1.07 22.79 -4.30
CA ARG A 53 1.31 24.23 -4.09
C ARG A 53 0.11 24.92 -3.46
N ASP A 54 -1.08 24.67 -3.96
CA ASP A 54 -2.33 25.26 -3.49
C ASP A 54 -2.56 24.95 -2.00
N LEU A 55 -2.34 23.71 -1.57
CA LEU A 55 -2.41 23.33 -0.15
C LEU A 55 -1.41 24.13 0.70
N ALA A 56 -0.17 24.29 0.24
CA ALA A 56 0.83 25.09 0.94
C ALA A 56 0.48 26.59 0.95
N ASP A 57 -0.07 27.12 -0.14
CA ASP A 57 -0.50 28.52 -0.28
C ASP A 57 -1.67 28.84 0.65
N GLN A 58 -2.65 27.94 0.75
CA GLN A 58 -3.77 28.08 1.68
C GLN A 58 -3.31 28.04 3.14
N LEU A 59 -2.42 27.12 3.51
CA LEU A 59 -1.89 27.05 4.89
C LEU A 59 -1.05 28.28 5.26
N GLU A 60 -0.24 28.80 4.34
CA GLU A 60 0.51 30.06 4.55
C GLU A 60 -0.45 31.24 4.80
N CYS A 61 -1.57 31.29 4.07
CA CYS A 61 -2.60 32.30 4.25
C CYS A 61 -3.32 32.15 5.61
N ILE A 62 -3.62 30.92 6.02
CA ILE A 62 -4.18 30.60 7.34
C ILE A 62 -3.22 31.07 8.46
N HIS A 63 -1.93 30.75 8.37
CA HIS A 63 -0.92 31.14 9.37
C HIS A 63 -0.73 32.67 9.48
N LYS A 64 -1.05 33.43 8.43
CA LYS A 64 -1.01 34.91 8.43
C LYS A 64 -2.26 35.56 9.01
N CYS A 65 -3.32 34.80 9.29
CA CYS A 65 -4.56 35.35 9.83
C CYS A 65 -4.37 35.84 11.27
N ARG A 66 -5.14 36.88 11.65
CA ARG A 66 -5.06 37.47 12.99
C ARG A 66 -5.49 36.44 14.05
N GLY A 67 -4.66 36.26 15.08
CA GLY A 67 -4.86 35.22 16.10
C GLY A 67 -4.00 33.97 15.89
N ASN A 68 -3.21 33.93 14.82
CA ASN A 68 -2.33 32.83 14.43
C ASN A 68 -3.04 31.46 14.40
N PRO A 69 -4.20 31.34 13.71
CA PRO A 69 -4.87 30.06 13.61
C PRO A 69 -3.99 29.10 12.82
N CYS A 70 -3.76 27.91 13.37
CA CYS A 70 -3.23 26.78 12.61
C CYS A 70 -4.43 25.91 12.23
N TYR A 71 -4.37 25.26 11.06
CA TYR A 71 -5.49 24.48 10.56
C TYR A 71 -5.74 23.22 11.38
N GLN A 72 -4.69 22.64 11.97
CA GLN A 72 -4.68 21.48 12.87
C GLN A 72 -4.98 20.14 12.21
N TYR A 73 -5.87 20.09 11.21
CA TYR A 73 -6.39 18.85 10.61
C TYR A 73 -5.87 18.59 9.20
N VAL A 74 -4.64 18.95 8.87
CA VAL A 74 -4.09 18.84 7.50
C VAL A 74 -3.97 17.37 7.08
N ASN A 75 -4.93 16.87 6.30
CA ASN A 75 -4.93 15.51 5.75
C ASN A 75 -5.91 15.40 4.54
N PRO A 76 -5.91 14.29 3.79
CA PRO A 76 -6.77 14.12 2.62
C PRO A 76 -8.29 14.06 2.88
N TYR A 77 -8.73 13.90 4.14
CA TYR A 77 -10.16 13.94 4.49
C TYR A 77 -10.67 15.36 4.68
N SER A 78 -9.79 16.30 5.07
CA SER A 78 -10.13 17.70 5.33
C SER A 78 -10.07 18.60 4.09
N VAL A 79 -9.78 18.04 2.92
CA VAL A 79 -9.65 18.78 1.66
C VAL A 79 -10.76 18.34 0.71
N ILE A 80 -11.48 19.29 0.13
CA ILE A 80 -12.52 19.05 -0.88
C ILE A 80 -11.98 19.37 -2.27
N VAL A 81 -12.21 18.46 -3.22
CA VAL A 81 -11.96 18.61 -4.65
C VAL A 81 -13.28 18.97 -5.32
N THR A 82 -13.31 20.12 -5.99
CA THR A 82 -14.45 20.61 -6.77
C THR A 82 -14.42 20.09 -8.20
N GLU A 83 -15.48 20.35 -8.96
CA GLU A 83 -15.55 19.97 -10.38
C GLU A 83 -14.50 20.65 -11.26
N ASP A 84 -14.10 21.88 -10.93
CA ASP A 84 -13.05 22.64 -11.61
C ASP A 84 -11.62 22.30 -11.15
N MET A 85 -11.46 21.21 -10.39
CA MET A 85 -10.17 20.67 -9.95
C MET A 85 -9.40 21.61 -9.02
N THR A 86 -10.10 22.45 -8.24
CA THR A 86 -9.50 23.25 -7.16
C THR A 86 -9.63 22.53 -5.83
N LEU A 87 -8.75 22.87 -4.88
CA LEU A 87 -8.76 22.30 -3.54
C LEU A 87 -9.25 23.34 -2.54
N HIS A 88 -10.05 22.91 -1.57
CA HIS A 88 -10.52 23.75 -0.48
C HIS A 88 -10.44 23.01 0.85
N PHE A 89 -9.80 23.60 1.86
CA PHE A 89 -9.87 23.06 3.22
C PHE A 89 -11.27 23.22 3.80
N LEU A 90 -11.77 22.18 4.49
CA LEU A 90 -13.04 22.23 5.22
C LEU A 90 -13.00 23.27 6.34
N ASP A 91 -14.13 23.93 6.57
CA ASP A 91 -14.30 24.73 7.78
C ASP A 91 -14.62 23.81 8.96
N MET A 92 -13.66 23.61 9.85
CA MET A 92 -13.82 22.71 10.99
C MET A 92 -14.56 23.36 12.17
N SER A 93 -14.95 24.63 12.06
CA SER A 93 -15.68 25.34 13.11
C SER A 93 -17.20 25.17 13.04
N VAL A 94 -17.72 24.59 11.95
CA VAL A 94 -19.15 24.44 11.69
C VAL A 94 -19.62 22.99 11.89
N GLU A 95 -20.83 22.84 12.43
CA GLU A 95 -21.41 21.53 12.77
C GLU A 95 -21.65 20.65 11.53
N SER A 96 -21.90 21.25 10.36
CA SER A 96 -22.14 20.52 9.11
C SER A 96 -20.99 19.59 8.71
N ASN A 97 -19.77 19.87 9.17
CA ASN A 97 -18.57 19.06 8.90
C ASN A 97 -18.21 18.06 10.02
N GLU A 98 -19.02 17.93 11.07
CA GLU A 98 -18.75 17.06 12.23
C GLU A 98 -18.47 15.61 11.81
N LYS A 99 -19.18 15.09 10.82
CA LYS A 99 -18.97 13.73 10.30
C LYS A 99 -17.53 13.52 9.80
N MET A 100 -16.94 14.51 9.13
CA MET A 100 -15.55 14.45 8.66
C MET A 100 -14.58 14.56 9.83
N LEU A 101 -14.89 15.41 10.81
CA LEU A 101 -14.10 15.52 12.04
C LEU A 101 -14.04 14.18 12.80
N VAL A 102 -15.18 13.49 12.93
CA VAL A 102 -15.25 12.15 13.57
C VAL A 102 -14.42 11.14 12.80
N GLN A 103 -14.46 11.15 11.46
CA GLN A 103 -13.63 10.26 10.64
C GLN A 103 -12.14 10.53 10.83
N MET A 104 -11.72 11.80 10.80
CA MET A 104 -10.33 12.19 11.01
C MET A 104 -9.82 11.88 12.41
N ASN A 105 -10.70 11.92 13.42
CA ASN A 105 -10.37 11.55 14.79
C ASN A 105 -10.31 10.05 15.03
N ARG A 106 -10.63 9.18 14.06
CA ARG A 106 -10.41 7.74 14.20
C ARG A 106 -8.92 7.45 14.32
N ARG A 107 -8.54 6.52 15.21
CA ARG A 107 -7.13 6.19 15.50
C ARG A 107 -6.34 5.85 14.25
N SER A 108 -6.89 4.94 13.45
CA SER A 108 -6.34 4.49 12.17
C SER A 108 -6.20 5.59 11.12
N VAL A 109 -6.87 6.73 11.28
CA VAL A 109 -6.71 7.90 10.40
C VAL A 109 -5.73 8.88 11.02
N ARG A 110 -5.96 9.34 12.26
CA ARG A 110 -5.16 10.40 12.88
C ARG A 110 -3.69 10.04 13.03
N GLU A 111 -3.35 8.80 13.39
CA GLU A 111 -1.95 8.37 13.59
C GLU A 111 -1.15 8.39 12.28
N ASN A 112 -1.83 8.36 11.13
CA ASN A 112 -1.19 8.48 9.82
C ASN A 112 -0.85 9.92 9.42
N PHE A 113 -1.37 10.93 10.13
CA PHE A 113 -1.17 12.35 9.78
C PHE A 113 -0.68 13.21 10.95
N LEU A 114 -0.44 12.61 12.12
CA LEU A 114 0.17 13.24 13.29
C LEU A 114 1.56 12.67 13.59
N PRO A 115 2.45 13.45 14.23
CA PRO A 115 3.70 12.92 14.77
C PRO A 115 3.44 11.79 15.77
N PRO A 116 4.32 10.78 15.88
CA PRO A 116 4.16 9.67 16.82
C PRO A 116 3.98 10.12 18.29
N GLU A 117 4.55 11.25 18.66
CA GLU A 117 4.46 11.81 20.02
C GLU A 117 3.11 12.50 20.29
N VAL A 118 2.28 12.71 19.26
CA VAL A 118 1.02 13.47 19.31
C VAL A 118 -0.16 12.56 18.99
N ASN A 119 -0.85 12.11 20.04
CA ASN A 119 -1.92 11.12 19.92
C ASN A 119 -3.27 11.69 19.44
N TYR A 120 -3.49 13.00 19.59
CA TYR A 120 -4.78 13.67 19.37
C TYR A 120 -4.62 15.11 18.88
N TYR A 121 -5.61 15.61 18.15
CA TYR A 121 -5.72 17.01 17.73
C TYR A 121 -6.13 17.92 18.91
N GLN A 122 -5.22 18.18 19.85
CA GLN A 122 -5.50 18.97 21.05
C GLN A 122 -4.93 20.39 21.02
N ALA A 123 -3.76 20.58 20.42
CA ALA A 123 -3.13 21.87 20.25
C ALA A 123 -2.82 22.07 18.77
N ALA A 124 -3.12 23.25 18.24
CA ALA A 124 -2.82 23.61 16.86
C ALA A 124 -1.46 24.34 16.82
N SER A 125 -0.58 23.96 15.90
CA SER A 125 0.71 24.63 15.71
C SER A 125 1.14 24.59 14.25
N ILE A 126 2.05 25.49 13.87
CA ILE A 126 2.59 25.57 12.51
C ILE A 126 3.35 24.28 12.20
N GLU A 127 4.07 23.73 13.17
CA GLU A 127 4.81 22.47 13.05
C GLU A 127 3.88 21.29 12.76
N LEU A 128 2.71 21.22 13.41
CA LEU A 128 1.72 20.18 13.14
C LEU A 128 1.10 20.31 11.75
N ASP A 129 0.81 21.54 11.28
CA ASP A 129 0.33 21.75 9.91
C ASP A 129 1.39 21.38 8.86
N ILE A 130 2.66 21.71 9.13
CA ILE A 130 3.79 21.31 8.27
C ILE A 130 3.93 19.79 8.21
N TYR A 131 3.84 19.12 9.36
CA TYR A 131 3.90 17.66 9.43
C TYR A 131 2.73 17.02 8.66
N GLY A 132 1.51 17.47 8.92
CA GLY A 132 0.30 17.01 8.24
C GLY A 132 0.35 17.25 6.73
N LEU A 133 0.89 18.39 6.28
CA LEU A 133 1.15 18.64 4.86
C LEU A 133 2.17 17.65 4.31
N GLY A 134 3.26 17.36 5.03
CA GLY A 134 4.25 16.35 4.63
C GLY A 134 3.63 14.98 4.40
N ARG A 135 2.80 14.50 5.33
CA ARG A 135 2.05 13.23 5.21
C ARG A 135 1.02 13.29 4.09
N THR A 136 0.38 14.44 3.88
CA THR A 136 -0.58 14.65 2.78
C THR A 136 0.11 14.61 1.41
N ILE A 137 1.29 15.22 1.27
CA ILE A 137 2.11 15.14 0.06
C ILE A 137 2.58 13.70 -0.17
N GLN A 138 3.03 13.02 0.89
CA GLN A 138 3.41 11.60 0.82
C GLN A 138 2.24 10.73 0.31
N TYR A 139 1.04 10.94 0.86
CA TYR A 139 -0.18 10.28 0.40
C TYR A 139 -0.50 10.61 -1.07
N LEU A 140 -0.48 11.88 -1.45
CA LEU A 140 -0.72 12.30 -2.83
C LEU A 140 0.22 11.59 -3.82
N LEU A 141 1.51 11.51 -3.47
CA LEU A 141 2.50 10.85 -4.32
C LEU A 141 2.37 9.32 -4.35
N SER A 142 1.79 8.69 -3.32
CA SER A 142 1.62 7.25 -3.27
C SER A 142 0.37 6.76 -4.01
N VAL A 143 -0.70 7.56 -4.05
CA VAL A 143 -1.99 7.18 -4.67
C VAL A 143 -2.22 7.80 -6.04
N THR A 144 -1.30 8.63 -6.53
CA THR A 144 -1.40 9.23 -7.87
C THR A 144 -0.37 8.66 -8.81
N ASP A 145 -0.77 8.43 -10.05
CA ASP A 145 0.10 8.06 -11.17
C ASP A 145 0.22 9.27 -12.11
N PRO A 146 1.09 10.25 -11.80
CA PRO A 146 1.14 11.51 -12.54
C PRO A 146 1.57 11.31 -13.99
N ILE A 147 0.80 11.85 -14.93
CA ILE A 147 1.09 11.80 -16.37
C ILE A 147 1.56 13.18 -16.85
N PRO A 148 2.78 13.32 -17.42
CA PRO A 148 3.85 12.33 -17.49
C PRO A 148 4.53 12.12 -16.13
N GLU A 149 5.15 10.96 -15.92
CA GLU A 149 5.79 10.58 -14.65
C GLU A 149 6.75 11.64 -14.09
N LEU A 150 6.91 11.60 -12.76
CA LEU A 150 7.90 12.41 -12.06
C LEU A 150 9.30 12.03 -12.55
N THR A 151 10.10 13.03 -12.89
CA THR A 151 11.52 12.80 -13.14
C THR A 151 12.22 12.48 -11.83
N ARG A 152 13.31 11.70 -11.88
CA ARG A 152 14.16 11.43 -10.70
C ARG A 152 14.51 12.69 -9.88
N ARG A 153 14.71 13.83 -10.53
CA ARG A 153 14.98 15.11 -9.84
C ARG A 153 13.76 15.66 -9.10
N GLU A 154 12.56 15.50 -9.66
CA GLU A 154 11.30 15.89 -9.03
C GLU A 154 11.01 14.96 -7.83
N THR A 155 11.19 13.65 -8.00
CA THR A 155 11.06 12.66 -6.91
C THR A 155 12.00 12.97 -5.74
N VAL A 156 13.29 13.16 -6.00
CA VAL A 156 14.28 13.52 -4.96
C VAL A 156 13.94 14.85 -4.28
N LYS A 157 13.38 15.81 -5.02
CA LYS A 157 12.93 17.09 -4.42
C LYS A 157 11.77 16.88 -3.46
N PHE A 158 10.74 16.14 -3.86
CA PHE A 158 9.60 15.89 -2.97
C PHE A 158 9.99 15.05 -1.76
N GLN A 159 10.87 14.06 -1.93
CA GLN A 159 11.42 13.30 -0.79
C GLN A 159 12.12 14.21 0.22
N LYS A 160 12.94 15.18 -0.25
CA LYS A 160 13.58 16.17 0.63
C LYS A 160 12.57 17.08 1.32
N ILE A 161 11.51 17.50 0.62
CA ILE A 161 10.42 18.28 1.21
C ILE A 161 9.74 17.47 2.32
N ILE A 162 9.30 16.24 2.01
CA ILE A 162 8.62 15.36 2.97
C ILE A 162 9.52 15.11 4.19
N SER A 163 10.77 14.70 4.00
CA SER A 163 11.71 14.45 5.11
C SER A 163 11.83 15.65 6.06
N ARG A 164 11.91 16.87 5.52
CA ARG A 164 12.01 18.11 6.32
C ARG A 164 10.69 18.56 6.94
N CYS A 165 9.55 18.10 6.41
CA CYS A 165 8.25 18.26 7.05
C CYS A 165 8.06 17.28 8.22
N LEU A 166 8.56 16.06 8.10
CA LEU A 166 8.33 14.98 9.09
C LEU A 166 9.34 14.98 10.24
N ASP A 167 10.57 15.44 10.03
CA ASP A 167 11.60 15.53 11.08
C ASP A 167 11.61 16.93 11.72
N GLY A 168 10.66 17.18 12.61
CA GLY A 168 10.48 18.47 13.29
C GLY A 168 11.63 18.85 14.25
N HIS A 169 12.43 17.88 14.71
CA HIS A 169 13.57 18.11 15.60
C HIS A 169 14.85 18.47 14.82
N SER A 170 14.86 18.28 13.51
CA SER A 170 15.98 18.62 12.65
C SER A 170 16.27 20.12 12.63
N LYS A 171 17.56 20.47 12.58
CA LYS A 171 17.97 21.85 12.25
C LYS A 171 17.57 22.28 10.84
N ARG A 172 17.24 21.32 9.97
CA ARG A 172 16.81 21.56 8.59
C ARG A 172 15.28 21.55 8.44
N ALA A 173 14.52 21.33 9.52
CA ALA A 173 13.06 21.34 9.51
C ALA A 173 12.52 22.67 8.97
N PHE A 174 11.40 22.61 8.25
CA PHE A 174 10.73 23.82 7.82
C PHE A 174 10.10 24.54 9.01
N LYS A 175 10.29 25.85 9.09
CA LYS A 175 9.71 26.68 10.16
C LYS A 175 8.45 27.42 9.74
N GLN A 176 8.27 27.61 8.43
CA GLN A 176 7.17 28.36 7.85
C GLN A 176 6.79 27.74 6.51
N MET A 177 5.51 27.84 6.15
CA MET A 177 4.96 27.27 4.93
C MET A 177 5.60 27.89 3.67
N SER A 178 5.98 29.18 3.74
CA SER A 178 6.74 29.86 2.67
C SER A 178 8.09 29.25 2.31
N GLU A 179 8.72 28.47 3.18
CA GLU A 179 9.95 27.74 2.87
C GLU A 179 9.66 26.53 1.96
N ILE A 180 8.55 25.83 2.23
CA ILE A 180 8.08 24.67 1.45
C ILE A 180 7.69 25.14 0.04
N GLN A 181 6.93 26.22 -0.06
CA GLN A 181 6.50 26.82 -1.34
C GLN A 181 7.65 27.05 -2.32
N LYS A 182 8.81 27.53 -1.82
CA LYS A 182 10.00 27.82 -2.63
C LYS A 182 10.68 26.56 -3.17
N GLU A 183 10.47 25.42 -2.54
CA GLU A 183 11.13 24.15 -2.90
C GLU A 183 10.29 23.30 -3.86
N ILE A 184 8.97 23.48 -3.85
CA ILE A 184 8.04 22.80 -4.77
C ILE A 184 8.45 23.09 -6.23
N PRO A 185 8.63 22.05 -7.06
CA PRO A 185 8.98 22.22 -8.47
C PRO A 185 8.01 23.13 -9.22
N ASN A 186 8.56 24.05 -10.03
CA ASN A 186 7.75 24.93 -10.87
C ASN A 186 7.05 24.14 -11.98
N VAL A 187 5.76 24.44 -12.16
CA VAL A 187 4.96 23.97 -13.30
C VAL A 187 5.45 24.72 -14.55
N THR A 188 6.50 24.23 -15.17
CA THR A 188 6.95 24.79 -16.46
C THR A 188 6.32 24.00 -17.59
N GLU A 189 5.38 24.63 -18.29
CA GLU A 189 5.00 24.19 -19.63
C GLU A 189 6.24 24.31 -20.52
N LYS A 190 6.91 23.19 -20.76
CA LYS A 190 7.85 23.13 -21.87
C LYS A 190 7.03 23.27 -23.15
N LYS A 191 6.95 24.51 -23.68
CA LYS A 191 6.61 24.77 -25.07
C LYS A 191 7.39 23.76 -25.93
N SER A 192 6.63 22.98 -26.68
CA SER A 192 7.07 21.83 -27.43
C SER A 192 8.23 22.16 -28.38
N LYS A 193 9.18 21.23 -28.46
CA LYS A 193 10.11 20.90 -29.57
C LYS A 193 11.01 21.95 -30.24
N ASP A 194 11.00 23.25 -29.93
CA ASP A 194 11.87 24.21 -30.66
C ASP A 194 13.24 24.53 -30.01
N ARG A 195 13.44 24.24 -28.72
CA ARG A 195 14.74 24.54 -28.05
C ARG A 195 15.88 23.60 -28.43
N ARG A 196 15.61 22.40 -28.97
CA ARG A 196 16.65 21.41 -29.31
C ARG A 196 17.41 21.77 -30.60
N ILE A 197 16.85 22.65 -31.44
CA ILE A 197 17.48 23.16 -32.65
C ILE A 197 18.34 24.40 -32.33
N TRP A 198 17.90 25.24 -31.38
CA TRP A 198 18.60 26.46 -31.01
C TRP A 198 19.86 26.21 -30.15
N THR A 199 19.84 25.22 -29.26
CA THR A 199 21.02 24.85 -28.45
C THR A 199 22.12 24.18 -29.29
N LYS A 200 21.76 23.40 -30.31
CA LYS A 200 22.73 22.82 -31.26
C LYS A 200 23.42 23.89 -32.12
N LYS A 201 22.72 24.96 -32.50
CA LYS A 201 23.34 26.10 -33.22
C LYS A 201 24.30 26.90 -32.33
N ARG A 202 24.01 27.05 -31.02
CA ARG A 202 24.90 27.73 -30.06
C ARG A 202 26.15 26.93 -29.71
N THR A 203 26.08 25.61 -29.61
CA THR A 203 27.28 24.79 -29.34
C THR A 203 28.21 24.70 -30.54
N VAL A 204 27.67 24.63 -31.77
CA VAL A 204 28.50 24.70 -33.00
C VAL A 204 29.15 26.08 -33.16
N MET A 205 28.42 27.17 -32.89
CA MET A 205 29.01 28.52 -32.94
C MET A 205 30.04 28.77 -31.83
N ALA A 206 29.84 28.23 -30.62
CA ALA A 206 30.81 28.34 -29.53
C ALA A 206 32.10 27.53 -29.81
N MET A 207 32.00 26.39 -30.49
CA MET A 207 33.16 25.58 -30.89
C MET A 207 34.01 26.28 -31.96
N ILE A 208 33.39 26.98 -32.92
CA ILE A 208 34.12 27.79 -33.91
C ILE A 208 34.86 28.96 -33.24
N SER A 209 34.24 29.62 -32.25
CA SER A 209 34.87 30.70 -31.48
C SER A 209 36.05 30.22 -30.61
N ILE A 210 35.95 29.02 -30.03
CA ILE A 210 37.02 28.42 -29.23
C ILE A 210 38.21 28.01 -30.12
N CYS A 211 37.97 27.48 -31.33
CA CYS A 211 39.05 27.17 -32.27
C CYS A 211 39.80 28.43 -32.76
N VAL A 212 39.12 29.57 -32.91
CA VAL A 212 39.77 30.85 -33.26
C VAL A 212 40.53 31.45 -32.06
N PHE A 213 40.05 31.26 -30.82
CA PHE A 213 40.72 31.74 -29.60
C PHE A 213 41.97 30.92 -29.24
N VAL A 214 41.95 29.59 -29.42
CA VAL A 214 43.11 28.72 -29.12
C VAL A 214 44.24 28.92 -30.14
N ALA A 215 43.91 29.25 -31.39
CA ALA A 215 44.90 29.65 -32.40
C ALA A 215 45.51 31.05 -32.14
N ALA A 216 44.77 31.96 -31.48
CA ALA A 216 45.27 33.30 -31.17
C ALA A 216 46.12 33.37 -29.87
N VAL A 217 45.86 32.48 -28.90
CA VAL A 217 46.58 32.46 -27.61
C VAL A 217 47.92 31.71 -27.70
N SER A 218 48.09 30.81 -28.67
CA SER A 218 49.37 30.13 -28.94
C SER A 218 50.46 31.04 -29.53
N VAL A 219 50.12 32.28 -29.92
CA VAL A 219 51.09 33.30 -30.39
C VAL A 219 51.58 34.22 -29.26
N ARG A 220 50.99 34.21 -28.05
CA ARG A 220 51.29 35.20 -27.00
C ARG A 220 51.99 34.67 -25.73
N VAL A 221 52.46 33.42 -25.71
CA VAL A 221 53.22 32.84 -24.57
C VAL A 221 54.75 32.90 -24.78
N ILE A 222 55.25 33.94 -25.45
CA ILE A 222 56.66 34.33 -25.35
C ILE A 222 56.70 35.73 -24.73
N GLN A 223 57.10 35.79 -23.45
CA GLN A 223 57.42 36.95 -22.58
C GLN A 223 56.43 37.20 -21.42
N LYS A 224 56.73 36.70 -20.22
CA LYS A 224 57.56 37.38 -19.21
C LYS A 224 57.57 36.61 -17.88
N LYS A 225 58.77 36.58 -17.28
CA LYS A 225 59.18 36.04 -15.97
C LYS A 225 58.65 36.87 -14.78
N GLY A 226 58.53 36.20 -13.63
CA GLY A 226 58.90 36.68 -12.28
C GLY A 226 57.77 37.24 -11.42
N ASP A 227 57.35 36.52 -10.36
CA ASP A 227 57.92 36.63 -9.01
C ASP A 227 57.10 35.81 -7.98
N GLU A 228 57.82 35.28 -6.99
CA GLU A 228 57.36 34.44 -5.88
C GLU A 228 56.59 35.23 -4.80
N LYS A 229 55.62 34.57 -4.14
CA LYS A 229 55.40 34.69 -2.69
C LYS A 229 54.53 33.55 -2.13
N ASN A 230 55.04 32.95 -1.06
CA ASN A 230 54.44 31.91 -0.23
C ASN A 230 53.17 32.36 0.49
N THR A 231 52.18 31.46 0.61
CA THR A 231 51.30 31.39 1.78
C THR A 231 50.91 29.95 2.07
N GLU A 232 50.97 29.61 3.37
CA GLU A 232 50.97 28.30 4.00
C GLU A 232 49.71 27.44 3.80
N LEU A 233 49.96 26.14 3.72
CA LEU A 233 49.00 25.07 3.96
C LEU A 233 48.54 25.08 5.43
N LYS A 234 47.23 25.19 5.65
CA LYS A 234 46.58 24.62 6.84
C LYS A 234 45.70 23.46 6.41
N MET A 235 46.20 22.28 6.76
CA MET A 235 45.53 21.00 6.72
C MET A 235 44.62 20.95 7.94
N GLU A 236 43.31 21.12 7.75
CA GLU A 236 42.30 20.85 8.77
C GLU A 236 41.62 19.50 8.47
N SER A 237 41.67 18.66 9.50
CA SER A 237 41.14 17.30 9.72
C SER A 237 39.95 16.85 8.88
N SER A 238 40.09 15.68 8.24
CA SER A 238 39.07 14.99 7.44
C SER A 238 38.04 14.16 8.23
N ASP A 239 37.98 14.27 9.57
CA ASP A 239 37.10 13.41 10.38
C ASP A 239 35.65 13.91 10.49
N GLY A 240 35.38 15.19 10.24
CA GLY A 240 34.03 15.79 10.39
C GLY A 240 33.09 15.62 9.20
N LEU A 241 33.62 15.38 7.99
CA LEU A 241 32.82 15.25 6.76
C LEU A 241 32.30 13.83 6.53
N ASN A 242 32.99 12.81 7.06
CA ASN A 242 32.68 11.41 6.82
C ASN A 242 31.43 10.94 7.60
N MET A 243 31.23 11.45 8.83
CA MET A 243 30.10 11.05 9.67
C MET A 243 28.75 11.56 9.16
N SER A 244 28.70 12.75 8.54
CA SER A 244 27.44 13.29 8.00
C SER A 244 27.01 12.60 6.70
N GLU A 245 27.96 12.20 5.85
CA GLU A 245 27.63 11.48 4.61
C GLU A 245 27.21 10.03 4.88
N VAL A 246 27.82 9.37 5.88
CA VAL A 246 27.42 8.03 6.34
C VAL A 246 26.00 8.05 6.89
N SER A 247 25.67 9.02 7.76
CA SER A 247 24.33 9.18 8.32
C SER A 247 23.27 9.52 7.25
N GLU A 248 23.59 10.35 6.25
CA GLU A 248 22.67 10.63 5.14
C GLU A 248 22.46 9.42 4.21
N ARG A 249 23.48 8.56 4.06
CA ARG A 249 23.37 7.30 3.32
C ARG A 249 22.50 6.28 4.05
N GLU A 250 22.72 6.10 5.35
CA GLU A 250 21.92 5.20 6.19
C GLU A 250 20.44 5.60 6.18
N ALA A 251 20.15 6.89 6.35
CA ALA A 251 18.77 7.40 6.27
C ALA A 251 18.12 7.20 4.89
N PHE A 252 18.90 7.29 3.81
CA PHE A 252 18.40 7.01 2.46
C PHE A 252 18.09 5.53 2.26
N VAL A 253 18.97 4.63 2.72
CA VAL A 253 18.77 3.17 2.65
C VAL A 253 17.51 2.80 3.43
N GLU A 254 17.36 3.33 4.65
CA GLU A 254 16.17 3.08 5.47
C GLU A 254 14.90 3.55 4.76
N ALA A 255 14.89 4.78 4.23
CA ALA A 255 13.73 5.31 3.51
C ALA A 255 13.35 4.48 2.28
N GLN A 256 14.32 3.96 1.53
CA GLN A 256 14.07 3.06 0.41
C GLN A 256 13.50 1.73 0.89
N ARG A 257 14.04 1.18 1.98
CA ARG A 257 13.56 -0.08 2.55
C ARG A 257 12.13 0.04 3.08
N SER A 258 11.81 1.09 3.84
CA SER A 258 10.44 1.34 4.31
C SER A 258 9.48 1.52 3.12
N MET A 259 9.92 2.16 2.03
CA MET A 259 9.11 2.29 0.82
C MET A 259 8.87 0.95 0.13
N GLY A 260 9.90 0.09 0.05
CA GLY A 260 9.78 -1.25 -0.50
C GLY A 260 8.82 -2.13 0.31
N LEU A 261 8.90 -2.07 1.64
CA LEU A 261 7.99 -2.76 2.56
C LEU A 261 6.55 -2.25 2.41
N LEU A 262 6.33 -0.94 2.31
CA LEU A 262 5.01 -0.35 2.06
C LEU A 262 4.41 -0.84 0.75
N TYR A 263 5.17 -0.79 -0.35
CA TYR A 263 4.68 -1.26 -1.65
C TYR A 263 4.35 -2.76 -1.62
N PHE A 264 5.15 -3.56 -0.92
CA PHE A 264 4.93 -5.00 -0.84
C PHE A 264 3.74 -5.37 0.04
N LEU A 265 3.71 -4.89 1.28
CA LEU A 265 2.77 -5.33 2.30
C LEU A 265 1.42 -4.62 2.19
N GLU A 266 1.42 -3.33 1.86
CA GLU A 266 0.21 -2.51 1.93
C GLU A 266 -0.43 -2.28 0.56
N LEU A 267 0.37 -2.21 -0.50
CA LEU A 267 -0.11 -1.87 -1.84
C LEU A 267 -0.08 -3.05 -2.82
N GLU A 268 0.61 -4.14 -2.47
CA GLU A 268 0.82 -5.32 -3.33
C GLU A 268 1.40 -4.96 -4.72
N ASP A 269 2.15 -3.86 -4.81
CA ASP A 269 2.84 -3.41 -6.02
C ASP A 269 4.27 -3.98 -6.01
N TYR A 270 4.40 -5.22 -6.46
CA TYR A 270 5.67 -5.94 -6.43
C TYR A 270 6.76 -5.26 -7.26
N GLU A 271 6.42 -4.67 -8.41
CA GLU A 271 7.40 -3.97 -9.26
C GLU A 271 8.00 -2.75 -8.57
N LYS A 272 7.16 -1.88 -8.00
CA LYS A 272 7.65 -0.70 -7.25
C LYS A 272 8.36 -1.10 -5.97
N SER A 273 7.93 -2.18 -5.31
CA SER A 273 8.63 -2.71 -4.15
C SER A 273 10.05 -3.15 -4.47
N ILE A 274 10.22 -3.98 -5.52
CA ILE A 274 11.53 -4.44 -6.00
C ILE A 274 12.40 -3.25 -6.38
N GLN A 275 11.85 -2.28 -7.11
CA GLN A 275 12.58 -1.08 -7.52
C GLN A 275 13.08 -0.28 -6.30
N ALA A 276 12.24 -0.08 -5.28
CA ALA A 276 12.63 0.62 -4.07
C ALA A 276 13.79 -0.10 -3.34
N PHE A 277 13.71 -1.43 -3.22
CA PHE A 277 14.79 -2.22 -2.61
C PHE A 277 16.10 -2.18 -3.42
N GLU A 278 16.04 -2.24 -4.75
CA GLU A 278 17.23 -2.12 -5.62
C GLU A 278 17.86 -0.72 -5.58
N ASP A 279 17.03 0.32 -5.43
CA ASP A 279 17.49 1.71 -5.32
C ASP A 279 18.25 1.98 -4.00
N ALA A 280 18.21 1.07 -3.02
CA ALA A 280 18.91 1.15 -1.73
C ALA A 280 20.45 0.96 -1.80
N ARG A 281 21.06 1.01 -2.99
CA ARG A 281 22.52 1.10 -3.22
C ARG A 281 23.35 0.01 -2.51
N GLU A 282 23.11 -1.24 -2.88
CA GLU A 282 23.88 -2.42 -2.43
C GLU A 282 23.76 -2.71 -0.92
N ASP A 283 22.65 -2.30 -0.30
CA ASP A 283 22.29 -2.77 1.04
C ASP A 283 21.86 -4.24 0.96
N GLN A 284 22.65 -5.12 1.60
CA GLN A 284 22.45 -6.57 1.50
C GLN A 284 21.06 -7.02 1.94
N MET A 285 20.47 -6.34 2.93
CA MET A 285 19.14 -6.66 3.40
C MET A 285 18.07 -6.27 2.39
N SER A 286 18.18 -5.08 1.79
CA SER A 286 17.30 -4.65 0.72
C SER A 286 17.37 -5.60 -0.48
N GLU A 287 18.56 -6.08 -0.84
CA GLU A 287 18.72 -7.13 -1.86
C GLU A 287 17.98 -8.43 -1.49
N ASN A 288 18.10 -8.89 -0.24
CA ASN A 288 17.40 -10.08 0.24
C ASN A 288 15.87 -9.90 0.15
N LEU A 289 15.36 -8.73 0.53
CA LEU A 289 13.93 -8.40 0.43
C LEU A 289 13.47 -8.34 -1.04
N ALA A 290 14.25 -7.76 -1.94
CA ALA A 290 13.93 -7.74 -3.37
C ALA A 290 13.81 -9.17 -3.94
N VAL A 291 14.71 -10.08 -3.54
CA VAL A 291 14.64 -11.49 -3.94
C VAL A 291 13.38 -12.17 -3.37
N LEU A 292 13.05 -11.93 -2.10
CA LEU A 292 11.81 -12.43 -1.49
C LEU A 292 10.57 -11.94 -2.26
N VAL A 293 10.51 -10.64 -2.59
CA VAL A 293 9.36 -10.07 -3.30
C VAL A 293 9.24 -10.65 -4.71
N ARG A 294 10.36 -10.82 -5.44
CA ARG A 294 10.34 -11.49 -6.76
C ARG A 294 9.81 -12.92 -6.66
N TYR A 295 10.22 -13.65 -5.63
CA TYR A 295 9.76 -15.01 -5.37
C TYR A 295 8.24 -15.05 -5.12
N VAL A 296 7.74 -14.18 -4.24
CA VAL A 296 6.29 -14.05 -3.97
C VAL A 296 5.50 -13.64 -5.22
N ALA A 297 6.07 -12.76 -6.05
CA ALA A 297 5.44 -12.30 -7.28
C ALA A 297 5.51 -13.32 -8.44
N GLY A 298 6.19 -14.46 -8.27
CA GLY A 298 6.43 -15.41 -9.36
C GLY A 298 7.25 -14.83 -10.52
N ILE A 299 8.07 -13.81 -10.25
CA ILE A 299 8.90 -13.16 -11.27
C ILE A 299 10.19 -13.97 -11.43
N GLU A 300 10.21 -14.85 -12.43
CA GLU A 300 11.42 -15.57 -12.81
C GLU A 300 12.43 -14.63 -13.50
N ASP A 301 13.71 -14.75 -13.14
CA ASP A 301 14.78 -14.21 -13.96
C ASP A 301 14.70 -14.91 -15.34
N LYS A 302 14.70 -14.14 -16.44
CA LYS A 302 14.46 -14.60 -17.84
C LYS A 302 15.40 -15.70 -18.40
N GLU A 303 16.18 -16.39 -17.57
CA GLU A 303 17.17 -17.41 -17.96
C GLU A 303 16.89 -18.83 -17.41
N SER A 304 15.73 -19.12 -16.82
CA SER A 304 15.50 -20.41 -16.11
C SER A 304 14.27 -21.19 -16.56
N SER A 305 14.48 -22.28 -17.30
CA SER A 305 13.43 -23.27 -17.63
C SER A 305 13.93 -24.71 -17.48
N ASN A 306 14.52 -25.06 -16.33
CA ASN A 306 15.06 -26.42 -16.13
C ASN A 306 15.02 -26.87 -14.64
N GLU A 307 14.45 -28.05 -14.37
CA GLU A 307 14.16 -28.63 -13.03
C GLU A 307 15.37 -28.66 -12.08
N LYS A 308 16.59 -28.84 -12.59
CA LYS A 308 17.82 -28.84 -11.76
C LYS A 308 18.18 -27.47 -11.18
N LYS A 309 17.65 -26.37 -11.74
CA LYS A 309 17.85 -25.01 -11.22
C LYS A 309 16.77 -24.61 -10.20
N GLU A 310 15.61 -25.26 -10.21
CA GLU A 310 14.48 -25.00 -9.29
C GLU A 310 14.86 -25.38 -7.85
N TYR A 311 15.33 -26.62 -7.62
CA TYR A 311 15.89 -27.04 -6.33
C TYR A 311 17.08 -26.19 -5.84
N ALA A 312 17.86 -25.64 -6.77
CA ALA A 312 18.95 -24.71 -6.43
C ALA A 312 18.42 -23.33 -6.05
N ASN A 313 17.29 -22.91 -6.62
CA ASN A 313 16.61 -21.67 -6.31
C ASN A 313 15.84 -21.77 -4.97
N GLU A 314 15.22 -22.92 -4.68
CA GLU A 314 14.64 -23.23 -3.36
C GLU A 314 15.69 -23.09 -2.25
N LYS A 315 16.85 -23.76 -2.38
CA LYS A 315 17.94 -23.59 -1.40
C LYS A 315 18.46 -22.16 -1.30
N LYS A 316 18.35 -21.40 -2.37
CA LYS A 316 18.72 -19.99 -2.39
C LYS A 316 17.67 -19.17 -1.62
N ILE A 317 16.38 -19.40 -1.82
CA ILE A 317 15.31 -18.67 -1.12
C ILE A 317 15.26 -19.01 0.37
N GLU A 318 15.47 -20.28 0.76
CA GLU A 318 15.57 -20.66 2.18
C GLU A 318 16.68 -19.90 2.91
N ASN A 319 17.81 -19.74 2.24
CA ASN A 319 18.92 -18.95 2.79
C ASN A 319 18.57 -17.46 2.89
N ILE A 320 17.73 -16.93 1.99
CA ILE A 320 17.23 -15.55 2.07
C ILE A 320 16.28 -15.40 3.26
N PHE A 321 15.33 -16.31 3.46
CA PHE A 321 14.43 -16.28 4.61
C PHE A 321 15.19 -16.30 5.93
N ARG A 322 16.17 -17.19 6.07
CA ARG A 322 17.03 -17.24 7.27
C ARG A 322 17.79 -15.94 7.50
N LYS A 323 18.40 -15.36 6.45
CA LYS A 323 19.12 -14.08 6.57
C LYS A 323 18.21 -12.94 7.00
N ILE A 324 16.97 -12.93 6.50
CA ILE A 324 15.98 -11.93 6.90
C ILE A 324 15.68 -12.13 8.39
N GLU A 325 15.32 -13.34 8.81
CA GLU A 325 14.97 -13.66 10.20
C GLU A 325 16.11 -13.36 11.20
N GLU A 326 17.36 -13.60 10.83
CA GLU A 326 18.55 -13.33 11.67
C GLU A 326 18.85 -11.83 11.84
N TRP A 327 18.52 -11.00 10.85
CA TRP A 327 18.90 -9.59 10.83
C TRP A 327 17.81 -8.64 11.34
N MET A 328 16.53 -9.04 11.34
CA MET A 328 15.37 -8.16 11.55
C MET A 328 15.58 -7.15 12.71
N PRO A 329 15.40 -5.84 12.46
CA PRO A 329 15.56 -4.81 13.48
C PRO A 329 14.35 -4.80 14.43
N ASP A 330 14.56 -4.46 15.70
CA ASP A 330 13.52 -4.51 16.73
C ASP A 330 12.39 -3.50 16.51
N ASP A 331 12.70 -2.31 15.97
CA ASP A 331 11.76 -1.20 15.78
C ASP A 331 10.79 -1.39 14.60
N SER A 332 11.16 -2.21 13.62
CA SER A 332 10.39 -2.48 12.41
C SER A 332 10.09 -3.97 12.23
N ARG A 333 10.28 -4.75 13.29
CA ARG A 333 10.27 -6.23 13.26
C ARG A 333 9.04 -6.83 12.62
N LEU A 334 7.87 -6.26 12.92
CA LEU A 334 6.58 -6.72 12.43
C LEU A 334 6.49 -6.76 10.90
N ASP A 335 7.04 -5.76 10.20
CA ASP A 335 6.99 -5.73 8.74
C ASP A 335 7.83 -6.85 8.12
N TYR A 336 8.98 -7.19 8.69
CA TYR A 336 9.81 -8.30 8.22
C TYR A 336 9.17 -9.65 8.53
N GLU A 337 8.53 -9.80 9.69
CA GLU A 337 7.77 -10.99 10.05
C GLU A 337 6.60 -11.21 9.07
N ARG A 338 5.88 -10.14 8.69
CA ARG A 338 4.87 -10.19 7.63
C ARG A 338 5.46 -10.55 6.27
N CYS A 339 6.62 -10.02 5.91
CA CYS A 339 7.29 -10.39 4.67
C CYS A 339 7.62 -11.88 4.62
N LEU A 340 8.14 -12.42 5.73
CA LEU A 340 8.45 -13.84 5.86
C LEU A 340 7.20 -14.70 5.75
N ILE A 341 6.08 -14.33 6.41
CA ILE A 341 4.81 -15.04 6.27
C ILE A 341 4.38 -15.13 4.79
N ARG A 342 4.41 -14.01 4.06
CA ARG A 342 4.07 -13.99 2.63
C ARG A 342 5.04 -14.83 1.79
N GLY A 343 6.33 -14.77 2.11
CA GLY A 343 7.37 -15.57 1.47
C GLY A 343 7.15 -17.08 1.64
N TYR A 344 6.90 -17.52 2.88
CA TYR A 344 6.62 -18.92 3.19
C TYR A 344 5.27 -19.40 2.63
N ALA A 345 4.32 -18.50 2.39
CA ALA A 345 3.00 -18.87 1.88
C ALA A 345 2.96 -19.21 0.38
N VAL A 346 4.06 -19.00 -0.36
CA VAL A 346 4.13 -19.22 -1.81
C VAL A 346 4.03 -20.71 -2.16
N GLU A 347 4.60 -21.59 -1.34
CA GLU A 347 4.65 -23.03 -1.59
C GLU A 347 3.98 -23.82 -0.47
N GLU A 348 3.27 -24.89 -0.83
CA GLU A 348 2.67 -25.82 0.12
C GLU A 348 3.73 -26.77 0.69
N SER A 349 4.46 -26.29 1.71
CA SER A 349 5.49 -27.05 2.43
C SER A 349 5.16 -27.17 3.92
N GLU A 350 5.33 -28.38 4.49
CA GLU A 350 5.14 -28.59 5.93
C GLU A 350 6.15 -27.77 6.77
N GLU A 351 7.36 -27.54 6.25
CA GLU A 351 8.37 -26.71 6.90
C GLU A 351 7.99 -25.22 6.88
N HIS A 352 7.50 -24.74 5.73
CA HIS A 352 7.00 -23.36 5.58
C HIS A 352 5.77 -23.13 6.44
N ALA A 353 4.83 -24.08 6.47
CA ALA A 353 3.66 -24.04 7.32
C ALA A 353 4.05 -23.87 8.80
N LYS A 354 5.02 -24.66 9.29
CA LYS A 354 5.55 -24.50 10.66
C LYS A 354 6.16 -23.12 10.90
N ALA A 355 6.86 -22.55 9.92
CA ALA A 355 7.43 -21.21 10.02
C ALA A 355 6.33 -20.13 10.11
N ILE A 356 5.31 -20.19 9.25
CA ILE A 356 4.15 -19.29 9.28
C ILE A 356 3.46 -19.37 10.64
N LEU A 357 3.19 -20.57 11.15
CA LEU A 357 2.54 -20.74 12.45
C LEU A 357 3.39 -20.21 13.61
N ARG A 358 4.71 -20.38 13.57
CA ARG A 358 5.64 -19.85 14.58
C ARG A 358 5.62 -18.32 14.59
N ILE A 359 5.78 -17.71 13.42
CA ILE A 359 5.83 -16.25 13.28
C ILE A 359 4.46 -15.65 13.59
N GLY A 360 3.39 -16.21 13.05
CA GLY A 360 2.04 -15.71 13.24
C GLY A 360 1.57 -15.76 14.70
N LYS A 361 1.87 -16.83 15.45
CA LYS A 361 1.58 -16.87 16.90
C LYS A 361 2.25 -15.72 17.64
N LYS A 362 3.51 -15.45 17.31
CA LYS A 362 4.26 -14.36 17.91
C LYS A 362 3.61 -12.99 17.60
N ILE A 363 3.22 -12.76 16.34
CA ILE A 363 2.52 -11.53 15.94
C ILE A 363 1.21 -11.38 16.75
N LEU A 364 0.41 -12.44 16.85
CA LEU A 364 -0.87 -12.40 17.56
C LEU A 364 -0.72 -12.19 19.08
N ASP A 365 0.33 -12.73 19.71
CA ASP A 365 0.63 -12.54 21.13
C ASP A 365 0.90 -11.06 21.49
N GLU A 366 1.39 -10.27 20.53
CA GLU A 366 1.63 -8.83 20.67
C GLU A 366 0.34 -7.99 20.56
N LYS A 367 -0.82 -8.63 20.33
CA LYS A 367 -2.14 -8.00 20.21
C LYS A 367 -2.17 -6.86 19.19
N PRO A 368 -1.91 -7.17 17.91
CA PRO A 368 -1.81 -6.18 16.86
C PRO A 368 -3.20 -5.60 16.53
N GLU A 369 -3.24 -4.60 15.65
CA GLU A 369 -4.52 -4.06 15.18
C GLU A 369 -5.34 -5.10 14.42
N GLU A 370 -6.67 -4.91 14.41
CA GLU A 370 -7.63 -5.87 13.86
C GLU A 370 -7.33 -6.27 12.41
N ARG A 371 -6.87 -5.33 11.58
CA ARG A 371 -6.50 -5.61 10.17
C ARG A 371 -5.40 -6.66 10.08
N LEU A 372 -4.37 -6.55 10.92
CA LEU A 372 -3.25 -7.48 10.95
C LEU A 372 -3.64 -8.82 11.56
N VAL A 373 -4.53 -8.83 12.55
CA VAL A 373 -5.12 -10.09 13.05
C VAL A 373 -5.76 -10.85 11.90
N LYS A 374 -6.61 -10.20 11.11
CA LYS A 374 -7.28 -10.83 9.96
C LYS A 374 -6.31 -11.37 8.90
N GLU A 375 -5.33 -10.55 8.51
CA GLU A 375 -4.28 -10.96 7.55
C GLU A 375 -3.51 -12.19 8.08
N CYS A 376 -3.01 -12.11 9.31
CA CYS A 376 -2.21 -13.18 9.91
C CYS A 376 -3.02 -14.47 10.09
N THR A 377 -4.25 -14.37 10.59
CA THR A 377 -5.15 -15.53 10.76
C THR A 377 -5.41 -16.23 9.43
N SER A 378 -5.56 -15.50 8.32
CA SER A 378 -5.75 -16.09 6.99
C SER A 378 -4.57 -16.97 6.56
N TYR A 379 -3.34 -16.47 6.69
CA TYR A 379 -2.13 -17.24 6.39
C TYR A 379 -1.95 -18.43 7.33
N MET A 380 -2.19 -18.22 8.62
CA MET A 380 -2.07 -19.28 9.63
C MET A 380 -3.11 -20.39 9.43
N ALA A 381 -4.33 -20.09 9.01
CA ALA A 381 -5.35 -21.11 8.74
C ALA A 381 -4.91 -22.08 7.64
N SER A 382 -4.39 -21.55 6.54
CA SER A 382 -3.86 -22.35 5.42
C SER A 382 -2.61 -23.14 5.84
N ALA A 383 -1.74 -22.53 6.64
CA ALA A 383 -0.56 -23.20 7.18
C ALA A 383 -0.93 -24.33 8.15
N ALA A 384 -1.92 -24.13 9.03
CA ALA A 384 -2.41 -25.15 9.95
C ALA A 384 -3.01 -26.34 9.20
N GLU A 385 -3.77 -26.08 8.12
CA GLU A 385 -4.28 -27.13 7.24
C GLU A 385 -3.15 -27.95 6.61
N THR A 386 -2.12 -27.28 6.09
CA THR A 386 -0.94 -27.91 5.48
C THR A 386 -0.15 -28.75 6.49
N ALA A 387 0.01 -28.23 7.71
CA ALA A 387 0.67 -28.92 8.82
C ALA A 387 -0.20 -30.01 9.47
N ARG A 388 -1.46 -30.19 9.00
CA ARG A 388 -2.46 -31.11 9.58
C ARG A 388 -2.75 -30.84 11.06
N ASP A 389 -2.58 -29.60 11.50
CA ASP A 389 -3.05 -29.13 12.80
C ASP A 389 -4.53 -28.77 12.67
N TRP A 390 -5.36 -29.82 12.62
CA TRP A 390 -6.78 -29.69 12.30
C TRP A 390 -7.56 -28.85 13.31
N ASP A 391 -7.16 -28.88 14.59
CA ASP A 391 -7.84 -28.10 15.63
C ASP A 391 -7.58 -26.60 15.42
N MET A 392 -6.33 -26.23 15.14
CA MET A 392 -5.96 -24.84 14.84
C MET A 392 -6.58 -24.34 13.53
N ALA A 393 -6.54 -25.16 12.48
CA ALA A 393 -7.15 -24.80 11.20
C ALA A 393 -8.66 -24.58 11.36
N LEU A 394 -9.34 -25.45 12.11
CA LEU A 394 -10.77 -25.34 12.38
C LEU A 394 -11.10 -24.05 13.15
N GLU A 395 -10.34 -23.75 14.20
CA GLU A 395 -10.48 -22.51 14.99
C GLU A 395 -10.34 -21.27 14.08
N MET A 396 -9.23 -21.19 13.33
CA MET A 396 -8.94 -20.02 12.50
C MET A 396 -9.93 -19.83 11.35
N TYR A 397 -10.30 -20.90 10.63
CA TYR A 397 -11.31 -20.79 9.59
C TYR A 397 -12.70 -20.45 10.17
N THR A 398 -13.00 -20.86 11.40
CA THR A 398 -14.24 -20.45 12.08
C THR A 398 -14.23 -18.96 12.39
N ASP A 399 -13.12 -18.43 12.94
CA ASP A 399 -12.95 -17.00 13.21
C ASP A 399 -13.06 -16.17 11.92
N MET A 400 -12.52 -16.68 10.81
CA MET A 400 -12.61 -16.02 9.49
C MET A 400 -14.05 -15.81 9.00
N LEU A 401 -14.99 -16.70 9.36
CA LEU A 401 -16.39 -16.56 8.95
C LEU A 401 -17.07 -15.31 9.52
N GLU A 402 -16.55 -14.72 10.61
CA GLU A 402 -17.14 -13.54 11.23
C GLU A 402 -16.91 -12.25 10.42
N TRP A 403 -15.84 -12.21 9.61
CA TRP A 403 -15.40 -10.98 8.95
C TRP A 403 -15.09 -11.11 7.46
N GLU A 404 -15.03 -12.32 6.90
CA GLU A 404 -14.86 -12.52 5.47
C GLU A 404 -16.14 -12.21 4.67
N GLU A 405 -15.95 -11.81 3.42
CA GLU A 405 -17.03 -11.56 2.48
C GLU A 405 -17.73 -12.86 2.06
N GLU A 406 -19.02 -12.79 1.72
CA GLU A 406 -19.83 -13.95 1.30
C GLU A 406 -19.16 -14.77 0.18
N SER A 407 -18.46 -14.10 -0.74
CA SER A 407 -17.73 -14.71 -1.85
C SER A 407 -16.63 -15.68 -1.41
N LYS A 408 -16.03 -15.46 -0.24
CA LYS A 408 -14.98 -16.32 0.34
C LYS A 408 -15.52 -17.28 1.40
N LYS A 409 -16.65 -16.96 2.03
CA LYS A 409 -17.27 -17.84 3.03
C LYS A 409 -17.60 -19.21 2.46
N GLU A 410 -18.01 -19.30 1.19
CA GLU A 410 -18.30 -20.58 0.53
C GLU A 410 -17.08 -21.51 0.58
N ASP A 411 -15.90 -21.02 0.20
CA ASP A 411 -14.63 -21.76 0.27
C ASP A 411 -14.27 -22.13 1.71
N ILE A 412 -14.45 -21.22 2.67
CA ILE A 412 -14.16 -21.47 4.09
C ILE A 412 -15.05 -22.59 4.64
N TYR A 413 -16.34 -22.60 4.32
CA TYR A 413 -17.22 -23.70 4.70
C TYR A 413 -16.76 -25.03 4.11
N GLN A 414 -16.36 -25.07 2.83
CA GLN A 414 -15.84 -26.29 2.21
C GLN A 414 -14.58 -26.79 2.93
N LYS A 415 -13.66 -25.89 3.31
CA LYS A 415 -12.48 -26.24 4.09
C LYS A 415 -12.83 -26.78 5.48
N LEU A 416 -13.75 -26.14 6.20
CA LEU A 416 -14.22 -26.61 7.51
C LEU A 416 -14.85 -28.00 7.43
N VAL A 417 -15.67 -28.26 6.40
CA VAL A 417 -16.27 -29.58 6.13
C VAL A 417 -15.19 -30.63 5.88
N LYS A 418 -14.21 -30.31 5.02
CA LYS A 418 -13.06 -31.19 4.73
C LYS A 418 -12.28 -31.52 6.01
N ILE A 419 -11.94 -30.51 6.82
CA ILE A 419 -11.19 -30.69 8.07
C ILE A 419 -11.94 -31.63 9.04
N GLN A 420 -13.24 -31.44 9.23
CA GLN A 420 -14.03 -32.33 10.09
C GLN A 420 -14.12 -33.76 9.52
N GLY A 421 -14.16 -33.90 8.19
CA GLY A 421 -14.06 -35.18 7.50
C GLY A 421 -12.74 -35.90 7.79
N GLU A 422 -11.61 -35.20 7.70
CA GLU A 422 -10.27 -35.72 8.03
C GLU A 422 -10.14 -36.13 9.51
N LYS A 423 -10.85 -35.43 10.41
CA LYS A 423 -10.97 -35.82 11.83
C LYS A 423 -11.89 -37.02 12.07
N GLY A 424 -12.58 -37.52 11.05
CA GLY A 424 -13.56 -38.60 11.15
C GLY A 424 -14.89 -38.19 11.81
N LEU A 425 -15.15 -36.88 11.96
CA LEU A 425 -16.32 -36.34 12.65
C LEU A 425 -17.43 -36.00 11.64
N LYS A 426 -17.99 -37.04 11.02
CA LYS A 426 -18.97 -36.93 9.93
C LYS A 426 -20.18 -36.06 10.28
N ASP A 427 -20.76 -36.24 11.47
CA ASP A 427 -21.92 -35.46 11.92
C ASP A 427 -21.62 -33.96 12.01
N GLN A 428 -20.41 -33.61 12.47
CA GLN A 428 -19.98 -32.22 12.56
C GLN A 428 -19.72 -31.64 11.17
N ALA A 429 -19.14 -32.42 10.26
CA ALA A 429 -18.95 -32.02 8.87
C ALA A 429 -20.30 -31.74 8.18
N LEU A 430 -21.29 -32.62 8.34
CA LEU A 430 -22.65 -32.44 7.81
C LEU A 430 -23.29 -31.17 8.38
N GLU A 431 -23.16 -30.95 9.69
CA GLU A 431 -23.73 -29.76 10.35
C GLU A 431 -23.11 -28.45 9.85
N ILE A 432 -21.78 -28.41 9.66
CA ILE A 432 -21.10 -27.24 9.09
C ILE A 432 -21.57 -26.99 7.66
N CYS A 433 -21.65 -28.03 6.83
CA CYS A 433 -22.10 -27.90 5.44
C CYS A 433 -23.54 -27.39 5.36
N ARG A 434 -24.42 -27.89 6.24
CA ARG A 434 -25.81 -27.45 6.37
C ARG A 434 -25.89 -25.98 6.75
N LYS A 435 -25.18 -25.56 7.80
CA LYS A 435 -25.11 -24.16 8.24
C LYS A 435 -24.63 -23.25 7.11
N GLY A 436 -23.58 -23.65 6.39
CA GLY A 436 -23.07 -22.90 5.25
C GLY A 436 -24.11 -22.76 4.12
N ALA A 437 -24.85 -23.82 3.78
CA ALA A 437 -25.92 -23.77 2.78
C ALA A 437 -27.14 -22.94 3.22
N GLU A 438 -27.42 -22.88 4.53
CA GLU A 438 -28.48 -22.05 5.12
C GLU A 438 -28.09 -20.56 5.14
N GLU A 439 -26.83 -20.24 5.47
CA GLU A 439 -26.28 -18.88 5.43
C GLU A 439 -26.15 -18.37 3.99
N LEU A 440 -25.51 -19.16 3.12
CA LEU A 440 -25.28 -18.84 1.71
C LEU A 440 -26.39 -19.46 0.84
N LYS A 441 -27.53 -18.76 0.78
CA LYS A 441 -28.75 -19.26 0.13
C LYS A 441 -28.60 -19.55 -1.36
N ASP A 442 -27.68 -18.87 -2.05
CA ASP A 442 -27.44 -19.04 -3.48
C ASP A 442 -26.31 -20.03 -3.77
N SER A 443 -25.67 -20.59 -2.73
CA SER A 443 -24.58 -21.56 -2.88
C SER A 443 -25.11 -22.89 -3.43
N LYS A 444 -24.83 -23.15 -4.72
CA LYS A 444 -25.03 -24.45 -5.34
C LYS A 444 -23.99 -25.46 -4.85
N GLN A 445 -22.75 -25.02 -4.63
CA GLN A 445 -21.64 -25.92 -4.30
C GLN A 445 -21.84 -26.58 -2.93
N LEU A 446 -22.21 -25.81 -1.89
CA LEU A 446 -22.47 -26.37 -0.56
C LEU A 446 -23.69 -27.28 -0.54
N ARG A 447 -24.73 -26.98 -1.33
CA ARG A 447 -25.89 -27.86 -1.49
C ARG A 447 -25.51 -29.19 -2.14
N ILE A 448 -24.72 -29.15 -3.21
CA ILE A 448 -24.21 -30.36 -3.88
C ILE A 448 -23.31 -31.16 -2.94
N LEU A 449 -22.42 -30.48 -2.20
CA LEU A 449 -21.56 -31.10 -1.20
C LEU A 449 -22.38 -31.79 -0.09
N TYR A 450 -23.39 -31.11 0.46
CA TYR A 450 -24.26 -31.68 1.48
C TYR A 450 -25.02 -32.92 0.97
N MET A 451 -25.61 -32.84 -0.24
CA MET A 451 -26.27 -33.99 -0.87
C MET A 451 -25.31 -35.16 -1.06
N ARG A 452 -24.07 -34.89 -1.50
CA ARG A 452 -23.02 -35.91 -1.65
C ARG A 452 -22.69 -36.57 -0.34
N MET A 453 -22.50 -35.79 0.72
CA MET A 453 -22.19 -36.31 2.04
C MET A 453 -23.32 -37.23 2.55
N GLN A 454 -24.58 -36.81 2.43
CA GLN A 454 -25.72 -37.66 2.81
C GLN A 454 -25.81 -38.95 1.99
N CYS A 455 -25.65 -38.87 0.66
CA CYS A 455 -25.72 -40.06 -0.18
C CYS A 455 -24.56 -41.04 0.10
N SER A 456 -23.39 -40.52 0.45
CA SER A 456 -22.21 -41.32 0.79
C SER A 456 -22.30 -42.02 2.15
N ASP A 457 -23.16 -41.53 3.05
CA ASP A 457 -23.32 -42.09 4.38
C ASP A 457 -24.27 -43.30 4.38
N SER A 458 -23.79 -44.44 4.86
CA SER A 458 -24.59 -45.66 4.98
C SER A 458 -25.62 -45.60 6.10
N ASP A 459 -25.42 -44.70 7.08
CA ASP A 459 -26.31 -44.58 8.24
C ASP A 459 -27.52 -43.68 7.93
N ILE A 460 -27.49 -42.96 6.80
CA ILE A 460 -28.58 -42.08 6.36
C ILE A 460 -29.47 -42.81 5.35
N SER A 461 -30.78 -42.83 5.63
CA SER A 461 -31.75 -43.50 4.76
C SER A 461 -31.86 -42.81 3.40
N ARG A 462 -32.18 -43.59 2.37
CA ARG A 462 -32.32 -43.07 0.99
C ARG A 462 -33.52 -42.16 0.82
N GLU A 463 -34.55 -42.35 1.62
CA GLU A 463 -35.71 -41.46 1.69
C GLU A 463 -35.30 -40.08 2.22
N ILE A 464 -34.42 -40.02 3.23
CA ILE A 464 -33.88 -38.75 3.73
C ILE A 464 -33.05 -38.07 2.63
N CYS A 465 -32.17 -38.81 1.97
CA CYS A 465 -31.37 -38.29 0.86
C CYS A 465 -32.27 -37.73 -0.27
N ALA A 466 -33.29 -38.48 -0.68
CA ALA A 466 -34.24 -38.08 -1.72
C ALA A 466 -35.01 -36.80 -1.33
N GLN A 467 -35.43 -36.70 -0.06
CA GLN A 467 -36.11 -35.52 0.45
C GLN A 467 -35.21 -34.28 0.43
N THR A 468 -33.95 -34.41 0.85
CA THR A 468 -32.95 -33.32 0.78
C THR A 468 -32.71 -32.88 -0.66
N VAL A 469 -32.51 -33.83 -1.58
CA VAL A 469 -32.31 -33.52 -3.00
C VAL A 469 -33.53 -32.78 -3.56
N LYS A 470 -34.75 -33.26 -3.26
CA LYS A 470 -35.98 -32.58 -3.67
C LYS A 470 -36.05 -31.16 -3.12
N GLU A 471 -35.73 -30.96 -1.84
CA GLU A 471 -35.75 -29.66 -1.20
C GLU A 471 -34.78 -28.67 -1.87
N TYR A 472 -33.52 -29.06 -2.06
CA TYR A 472 -32.52 -28.17 -2.66
C TYR A 472 -32.77 -27.88 -4.14
N LEU A 473 -33.30 -28.84 -4.89
CA LEU A 473 -33.73 -28.61 -6.28
C LEU A 473 -34.94 -27.68 -6.39
N ASN A 474 -35.81 -27.66 -5.37
CA ASN A 474 -36.91 -26.71 -5.32
C ASN A 474 -36.44 -25.29 -4.94
N GLN A 475 -35.39 -25.18 -4.12
CA GLN A 475 -34.77 -23.90 -3.78
C GLN A 475 -33.98 -23.31 -4.96
N ILE A 476 -33.15 -24.13 -5.62
CA ILE A 476 -32.30 -23.74 -6.73
C ILE A 476 -32.39 -24.78 -7.86
N PRO A 477 -33.36 -24.65 -8.78
CA PRO A 477 -33.55 -25.58 -9.89
C PRO A 477 -32.31 -25.74 -10.79
N GLU A 478 -31.50 -24.69 -10.91
CA GLU A 478 -30.27 -24.63 -11.73
C GLU A 478 -29.19 -25.61 -11.25
N ILE A 479 -29.30 -26.18 -10.04
CA ILE A 479 -28.39 -27.23 -9.57
C ILE A 479 -28.40 -28.43 -10.53
N LYS A 480 -29.50 -28.72 -11.22
CA LYS A 480 -29.59 -29.83 -12.19
C LYS A 480 -28.62 -29.68 -13.37
N GLU A 481 -28.25 -28.45 -13.68
CA GLU A 481 -27.36 -28.11 -14.79
C GLU A 481 -25.88 -28.19 -14.39
N GLU A 482 -25.59 -28.20 -13.09
CA GLU A 482 -24.23 -28.26 -12.56
C GLU A 482 -23.59 -29.63 -12.83
N THR A 483 -22.36 -29.61 -13.36
CA THR A 483 -21.62 -30.84 -13.71
C THR A 483 -21.39 -31.74 -12.50
N GLU A 484 -21.14 -31.16 -11.34
CA GLU A 484 -20.91 -31.91 -10.10
C GLU A 484 -22.18 -32.60 -9.57
N PHE A 485 -23.35 -32.00 -9.79
CA PHE A 485 -24.62 -32.63 -9.47
C PHE A 485 -24.93 -33.78 -10.44
N GLN A 486 -24.66 -33.63 -11.74
CA GLN A 486 -24.86 -34.71 -12.72
C GLN A 486 -24.00 -35.94 -12.40
N LYS A 487 -22.73 -35.72 -12.00
CA LYS A 487 -21.85 -36.79 -11.51
C LYS A 487 -22.43 -37.46 -10.27
N LEU A 488 -22.88 -36.68 -9.28
CA LEU A 488 -23.53 -37.18 -8.07
C LEU A 488 -24.75 -38.05 -8.41
N ALA A 489 -25.61 -37.56 -9.30
CA ALA A 489 -26.81 -38.25 -9.73
C ALA A 489 -26.50 -39.59 -10.40
N GLN A 490 -25.47 -39.63 -11.24
CA GLN A 490 -25.01 -40.87 -11.87
C GLN A 490 -24.43 -41.86 -10.84
N GLU A 491 -23.65 -41.36 -9.87
CA GLU A 491 -22.95 -42.18 -8.89
C GLU A 491 -23.90 -42.92 -7.92
N TYR A 492 -24.91 -42.19 -7.42
CA TYR A 492 -25.88 -42.68 -6.43
C TYR A 492 -27.26 -42.99 -7.02
N GLY A 493 -27.38 -43.02 -8.35
CA GLY A 493 -28.62 -43.35 -9.04
C GLY A 493 -29.78 -42.41 -8.72
N ILE A 494 -29.53 -41.10 -8.66
CA ILE A 494 -30.56 -40.10 -8.39
C ILE A 494 -31.43 -39.93 -9.64
N VAL A 495 -32.71 -40.24 -9.53
CA VAL A 495 -33.70 -40.12 -10.62
C VAL A 495 -34.72 -39.04 -10.26
N ILE A 496 -34.96 -38.12 -11.19
CA ILE A 496 -35.88 -36.99 -11.03
C ILE A 496 -36.97 -37.11 -12.09
N GLU A 497 -38.20 -37.38 -11.66
CA GLU A 497 -39.39 -37.48 -12.53
C GLU A 497 -40.47 -36.49 -12.04
N GLY A 498 -40.57 -35.35 -12.71
CA GLY A 498 -41.46 -34.27 -12.28
C GLY A 498 -41.08 -33.74 -10.89
N GLU A 499 -41.98 -33.89 -9.92
CA GLU A 499 -41.75 -33.52 -8.51
C GLU A 499 -41.22 -34.66 -7.65
N ASN A 500 -41.07 -35.87 -8.21
CA ASN A 500 -40.59 -37.03 -7.47
C ASN A 500 -39.08 -37.20 -7.66
N VAL A 501 -38.39 -37.48 -6.55
CA VAL A 501 -36.95 -37.75 -6.52
C VAL A 501 -36.73 -39.10 -5.86
N TRP A 502 -35.87 -39.92 -6.46
CA TRP A 502 -35.46 -41.24 -5.96
C TRP A 502 -33.94 -41.30 -5.92
N VAL A 503 -33.36 -42.03 -4.97
CA VAL A 503 -31.91 -42.24 -4.86
C VAL A 503 -31.64 -43.74 -4.89
N GLY A 504 -30.98 -44.19 -5.96
CA GLY A 504 -30.82 -45.60 -6.34
C GLY A 504 -29.40 -46.12 -6.17
N ARG A 505 -28.96 -46.26 -4.92
CA ARG A 505 -27.89 -47.18 -4.50
C ARG A 505 -27.80 -47.29 -3.00
#